data_AF-A0A068UI71-F1
#
_entry.id   AF-A0A068UI71-F1
#
_cell.length_a   1.000
_cell.length_b   1.000
_cell.length_c   1.000
_cell.angle_alpha   90.00
_cell.angle_beta   90.00
_cell.angle_gamma   90.00
#
_symmetry.space_group_name_H-M   'P 1'
#
loop_
_entity.id
_entity.type
_entity.pdbx_description
1 polymer ?
#
loop_
_entity_poly.entity_id
_entity_poly.type
_entity_poly.pdbx_seq_one_letter_code
_entity_poly.pdbx_strand_id
1 'polypeptide(L)'
;MGADLFWAIRGAGGACFGVIVAWKIKLVHVPPVVSVFTISKALEQAAIDLIHKWQYLGHKLSEDLLLSIVKTSGNDGTIQATFNSLLLGKADHLLNMIDDSFPEIH
;
A
#
# COMPACT_ATOMS: atom_id res chain seq x y z
N MET A 1 11.59 0.33 31.41
CA MET A 1 10.59 -0.64 30.89
C MET A 1 11.31 -1.93 30.57
N GLY A 2 10.80 -3.08 31.04
CA GLY A 2 11.37 -4.40 30.72
C GLY A 2 11.09 -4.81 29.27
N ALA A 3 11.81 -5.84 28.78
CA ALA A 3 11.71 -6.32 27.40
C ALA A 3 10.30 -6.83 27.05
N ASP A 4 9.65 -7.54 27.97
CA ASP A 4 8.31 -8.14 27.74
C ASP A 4 7.24 -7.07 27.55
N LEU A 5 7.21 -6.08 28.44
CA LEU A 5 6.28 -4.96 28.32
C LEU A 5 6.57 -4.14 27.05
N PHE A 6 7.85 -3.91 26.72
CA PHE A 6 8.21 -3.20 25.49
C PHE A 6 7.82 -3.95 24.23
N TRP A 7 7.89 -5.28 24.23
CA TRP A 7 7.41 -6.10 23.13
C TRP A 7 5.88 -6.02 23.01
N ALA A 8 5.16 -6.17 24.12
CA ALA A 8 3.69 -6.18 24.13
C ALA A 8 3.10 -4.88 23.54
N ILE A 9 3.63 -3.72 23.93
CA ILE A 9 3.11 -2.43 23.44
C ILE A 9 3.41 -2.16 21.94
N ARG A 10 4.24 -2.98 21.28
CA ARG A 10 4.61 -2.84 19.85
C ARG A 10 3.75 -3.68 18.91
N GLY A 11 2.53 -4.05 19.32
CA GLY A 11 1.58 -4.75 18.45
C GLY A 11 0.31 -5.25 19.13
N ALA A 12 0.31 -5.49 20.44
CA ALA A 12 -0.84 -6.06 21.15
C ALA A 12 -1.94 -5.04 21.52
N GLY A 13 -1.75 -3.76 21.17
CA GLY A 13 -2.66 -2.67 21.50
C GLY A 13 -2.40 -2.07 22.89
N GLY A 14 -2.18 -0.75 22.95
CA GLY A 14 -1.73 -0.07 24.17
C GLY A 14 -2.73 -0.09 25.34
N ALA A 15 -4.03 -0.19 25.05
CA ALA A 15 -5.10 -0.08 26.05
C ALA A 15 -5.02 -1.14 27.18
N CYS A 16 -4.43 -2.31 26.90
CA CYS A 16 -4.28 -3.39 27.88
C CYS A 16 -3.04 -3.25 28.77
N PHE A 17 -2.13 -2.32 28.47
CA PHE A 17 -0.79 -2.25 29.07
C PHE A 17 -0.48 -0.89 29.72
N GLY A 18 -1.46 0.01 29.80
CA GLY A 18 -1.37 1.32 30.46
C GLY A 18 -1.53 2.50 29.52
N VAL A 19 -1.15 3.70 29.99
CA VAL A 19 -1.20 4.94 29.20
C VAL A 19 0.18 5.22 28.59
N ILE A 20 0.28 5.10 27.27
CA ILE A 20 1.51 5.41 26.53
C ILE A 20 1.65 6.92 26.40
N VAL A 21 2.70 7.49 26.99
CA VAL A 21 2.94 8.95 27.01
C VAL A 21 3.80 9.43 25.83
N ALA A 22 4.69 8.58 25.31
CA ALA A 22 5.59 8.94 24.21
C ALA A 22 6.20 7.69 23.56
N TRP A 23 6.62 7.82 22.30
CA TRP A 23 7.42 6.84 21.56
C TRP A 23 8.77 7.43 21.18
N LYS A 24 9.85 6.66 21.38
CA LYS A 24 11.13 6.94 20.76
C LYS A 24 11.20 6.20 19.42
N ILE A 25 11.00 6.92 18.33
CA ILE A 25 11.01 6.37 16.98
C ILE A 25 12.42 6.38 16.37
N LYS A 26 12.69 5.43 15.47
CA LYS A 26 13.88 5.42 14.62
C LYS A 26 13.47 5.88 13.23
N LEU A 27 14.01 7.02 12.79
CA LEU A 27 13.80 7.48 11.42
C LEU A 27 14.47 6.52 10.44
N VAL A 28 13.84 6.34 9.28
CA VAL A 28 14.35 5.51 8.19
C VAL A 28 14.76 6.39 7.02
N HIS A 29 15.69 5.91 6.20
CA HIS A 29 16.08 6.60 4.98
C HIS A 29 14.96 6.52 3.95
N VAL A 30 14.69 7.63 3.28
CA VAL A 30 13.79 7.71 2.13
C VAL A 30 14.56 8.43 1.02
N PRO A 31 14.58 7.91 -0.22
CA PRO A 31 15.22 8.60 -1.34
C PRO A 31 14.65 10.02 -1.51
N PRO A 32 15.45 10.98 -2.01
CA PRO A 32 14.98 12.35 -2.22
C PRO A 32 13.87 12.48 -3.28
N VAL A 33 13.68 11.44 -4.11
CA VAL A 33 12.63 11.36 -5.12
C VAL A 33 11.89 10.04 -4.94
N VAL A 34 10.56 10.13 -4.84
CA VAL A 34 9.63 9.00 -4.80
C VAL A 34 8.61 9.16 -5.93
N SER A 35 7.99 8.06 -6.35
CA SER A 35 7.03 8.06 -7.45
C SER A 35 5.72 7.46 -7.02
N VAL A 36 4.61 8.05 -7.47
CA VAL A 36 3.25 7.62 -7.15
C VAL A 36 2.42 7.63 -8.42
N PHE A 37 1.48 6.71 -8.53
CA PHE A 37 0.37 6.80 -9.47
C PHE A 37 -0.93 6.42 -8.79
N THR A 38 -2.02 6.93 -9.36
CA THR A 38 -3.38 6.56 -8.98
C THR A 38 -4.15 6.22 -10.26
N ILE A 39 -4.64 5.00 -10.35
CA ILE A 39 -5.46 4.53 -11.47
C ILE A 39 -6.79 4.06 -10.89
N SER A 40 -7.90 4.56 -11.41
CA SER A 40 -9.23 4.17 -10.95
C SER A 40 -9.99 3.49 -12.07
N LYS A 41 -10.45 2.25 -11.84
CA LYS A 41 -11.19 1.43 -12.82
C LYS A 41 -12.59 1.15 -12.27
N ALA A 42 -13.62 1.46 -13.05
CA ALA A 42 -15.00 1.14 -12.69
C ALA A 42 -15.25 -0.38 -12.80
N LEU A 43 -16.31 -0.88 -12.15
CA LEU A 43 -16.64 -2.31 -12.19
C LEU A 43 -16.79 -2.84 -13.62
N GLU A 44 -17.41 -2.03 -14.48
CA GLU A 44 -17.65 -2.29 -15.91
C GLU A 44 -16.35 -2.28 -16.73
N GLN A 45 -15.26 -1.74 -16.18
CA GLN A 45 -13.94 -1.63 -16.82
C GLN A 45 -12.97 -2.71 -16.34
N ALA A 46 -13.47 -3.94 -16.16
CA ALA A 46 -12.69 -5.11 -15.74
C ALA A 46 -11.99 -4.96 -14.36
N ALA A 47 -12.51 -4.10 -13.47
CA ALA A 47 -11.90 -3.90 -12.15
C ALA A 47 -11.81 -5.19 -11.32
N ILE A 48 -12.78 -6.10 -11.45
CA ILE A 48 -12.77 -7.41 -10.75
C ILE A 48 -11.55 -8.22 -11.17
N ASP A 49 -11.28 -8.33 -12.48
CA ASP A 49 -10.17 -9.12 -13.01
C ASP A 49 -8.82 -8.55 -12.58
N LEU A 50 -8.71 -7.21 -12.55
CA LEU A 50 -7.52 -6.51 -12.07
C LEU A 50 -7.30 -6.72 -10.57
N ILE A 51 -8.36 -6.62 -9.75
CA ILE A 51 -8.28 -6.93 -8.31
C ILE A 51 -7.84 -8.37 -8.11
N HIS A 52 -8.44 -9.32 -8.84
CA HIS A 52 -8.12 -10.73 -8.73
C HIS A 52 -6.65 -10.99 -9.05
N LYS A 53 -6.11 -10.42 -10.14
CA LYS A 53 -4.68 -10.52 -10.47
C LYS A 53 -3.80 -9.88 -9.39
N TRP A 54 -4.16 -8.69 -8.93
CA TRP A 54 -3.44 -7.98 -7.87
C TRP A 54 -3.31 -8.82 -6.60
N GLN A 55 -4.32 -9.62 -6.23
CA GLN A 55 -4.24 -10.49 -5.04
C GLN A 55 -3.08 -11.50 -5.08
N TYR A 56 -2.66 -11.97 -6.26
CA TYR A 56 -1.55 -12.93 -6.40
C TYR A 56 -0.20 -12.29 -6.70
N LEU A 57 -0.20 -11.02 -7.15
CA LEU A 57 0.99 -10.29 -7.58
C LEU A 57 1.45 -9.27 -6.55
N GLY A 58 0.52 -8.55 -5.91
CA GLY A 58 0.82 -7.38 -5.07
C GLY A 58 1.80 -7.66 -3.95
N HIS A 59 1.74 -8.85 -3.35
CA HIS A 59 2.65 -9.27 -2.27
C HIS A 59 4.01 -9.80 -2.75
N LYS A 60 4.21 -9.95 -4.07
CA LYS A 60 5.45 -10.43 -4.71
C LYS A 60 6.23 -9.31 -5.40
N LEU A 61 5.65 -8.11 -5.47
CA LEU A 61 6.33 -6.93 -6.00
C LEU A 61 7.53 -6.59 -5.12
N SER A 62 8.44 -5.77 -5.65
CA SER A 62 9.61 -5.28 -4.92
C SER A 62 9.20 -4.68 -3.58
N GLU A 63 10.02 -4.87 -2.53
CA GLU A 63 9.82 -4.27 -1.21
C GLU A 63 9.78 -2.73 -1.26
N ASP A 64 10.38 -2.13 -2.29
CA ASP A 64 10.36 -0.69 -2.52
C ASP A 64 9.05 -0.18 -3.12
N LEU A 65 8.18 -1.08 -3.61
CA LEU A 65 6.92 -0.78 -4.28
C LEU A 65 5.72 -1.20 -3.42
N LEU A 66 4.99 -0.21 -2.92
CA LEU A 66 3.64 -0.40 -2.43
C LEU A 66 2.66 -0.31 -3.60
N LEU A 67 1.77 -1.29 -3.74
CA LEU A 67 0.59 -1.22 -4.60
C LEU A 67 -0.64 -1.63 -3.79
N SER A 68 -1.54 -0.68 -3.54
CA SER A 68 -2.73 -0.86 -2.71
C SER A 68 -4.01 -0.60 -3.49
N ILE A 69 -5.11 -1.22 -3.07
CA ILE A 69 -6.43 -1.02 -3.67
C ILE A 69 -7.38 -0.40 -2.64
N VAL A 70 -8.10 0.64 -3.05
CA VAL A 70 -9.22 1.20 -2.33
C VAL A 70 -10.48 1.01 -3.16
N LYS A 71 -11.46 0.28 -2.62
CA LYS A 71 -12.80 0.23 -3.19
C LYS A 71 -13.59 1.45 -2.72
N THR A 72 -14.15 2.19 -3.66
CA THR A 72 -15.06 3.31 -3.39
C THR A 72 -16.41 3.08 -4.08
N SER A 73 -17.47 3.65 -3.52
CA SER A 73 -18.79 3.69 -4.14
C SER A 73 -19.21 5.14 -4.31
N GLY A 74 -19.57 5.53 -5.53
CA GLY A 74 -20.17 6.83 -5.82
C GLY A 74 -21.58 6.96 -5.26
N ASN A 75 -22.07 8.20 -5.14
CA ASN A 75 -23.44 8.49 -4.69
C ASN A 75 -24.50 7.94 -5.65
N ASP A 76 -24.13 7.73 -6.91
CA ASP A 76 -24.90 7.10 -7.97
C ASP A 76 -24.92 5.56 -7.89
N GLY A 77 -24.20 4.98 -6.93
CA GLY A 77 -24.06 3.52 -6.76
C GLY A 77 -22.94 2.91 -7.61
N THR A 78 -22.21 3.70 -8.39
CA THR A 78 -21.09 3.21 -9.21
C THR A 78 -19.97 2.72 -8.30
N ILE A 79 -19.55 1.47 -8.46
CA ILE A 79 -18.43 0.87 -7.72
C ILE A 79 -17.14 1.07 -8.52
N GLN A 80 -16.11 1.56 -7.86
CA GLN A 80 -14.79 1.78 -8.46
C GLN A 80 -13.69 1.17 -7.59
N ALA A 81 -12.69 0.62 -8.26
CA ALA A 81 -11.44 0.18 -7.63
C ALA A 81 -10.34 1.18 -7.98
N THR A 82 -9.74 1.79 -6.96
CA THR A 82 -8.63 2.73 -7.10
C THR A 82 -7.34 2.06 -6.66
N PHE A 83 -6.42 1.88 -7.61
CA PHE A 83 -5.09 1.36 -7.42
C PHE A 83 -4.15 2.54 -7.12
N ASN A 84 -3.54 2.54 -5.94
CA ASN A 84 -2.57 3.54 -5.51
C ASN A 84 -1.20 2.91 -5.36
N SER A 85 -0.18 3.55 -5.92
CA SER A 85 1.21 3.12 -5.76
C SER A 85 2.08 4.12 -5.02
N LEU A 86 3.12 3.60 -4.38
CA LEU A 86 4.24 4.37 -3.87
C LEU A 86 5.51 3.57 -4.09
N LEU A 87 6.43 4.14 -4.88
CA LEU A 87 7.76 3.59 -5.11
C LEU A 87 8.82 4.50 -4.49
N LEU A 88 9.75 3.88 -3.76
CA LEU A 88 10.99 4.48 -3.31
C LEU A 88 12.00 4.63 -4.46
N GLY A 89 11.69 5.47 -5.44
CA GLY A 89 12.50 5.64 -6.65
C GLY A 89 11.88 6.57 -7.69
N LYS A 90 12.51 6.62 -8.88
CA LYS A 90 12.08 7.46 -10.02
C LYS A 90 10.95 6.81 -10.83
N ALA A 91 10.21 7.62 -11.57
CA ALA A 91 9.04 7.20 -12.32
C ALA A 91 9.37 6.19 -13.44
N ASP A 92 10.53 6.34 -14.11
CA ASP A 92 10.94 5.40 -15.16
C ASP A 92 11.08 3.97 -14.63
N HIS A 93 11.60 3.80 -13.42
CA HIS A 93 11.68 2.49 -12.76
C HIS A 93 10.30 1.96 -12.37
N LEU A 94 9.39 2.83 -11.93
CA LEU A 94 8.01 2.46 -11.62
C LEU A 94 7.30 1.91 -12.85
N LEU A 95 7.39 2.62 -13.97
CA LEU A 95 6.78 2.21 -15.23
C LEU A 95 7.31 0.85 -15.67
N ASN A 96 8.64 0.68 -15.73
CA ASN A 96 9.24 -0.61 -16.11
C ASN A 96 8.78 -1.76 -15.22
N MET A 97 8.73 -1.58 -13.90
CA MET A 97 8.27 -2.65 -12.99
C MET A 97 6.79 -3.00 -13.18
N ILE A 98 5.95 -2.02 -13.45
CA ILE A 98 4.53 -2.24 -13.70
C ILE A 98 4.32 -2.90 -15.06
N ASP A 99 5.02 -2.46 -16.10
CA ASP A 99 4.97 -3.07 -17.43
C ASP A 99 5.40 -4.55 -17.39
N ASP A 100 6.43 -4.88 -16.61
CA ASP A 100 6.92 -6.25 -16.48
C ASP A 100 6.00 -7.15 -15.63
N SER A 101 5.46 -6.60 -14.52
CA SER A 101 4.79 -7.41 -13.50
C SER A 101 3.27 -7.36 -13.55
N PHE A 102 2.70 -6.24 -14.02
CA PHE A 102 1.26 -6.00 -14.05
C PHE A 102 0.83 -5.07 -15.20
N PRO A 103 1.13 -5.42 -16.47
CA PRO A 103 0.87 -4.55 -17.63
C PRO A 103 -0.62 -4.27 -17.87
N GLU A 104 -1.51 -5.13 -17.37
CA GLU A 104 -2.96 -4.98 -17.56
C GLU A 104 -3.58 -3.83 -16.75
N ILE A 105 -2.81 -3.20 -15.84
CA ILE A 105 -3.31 -2.09 -15.03
C ILE A 105 -3.53 -0.81 -15.85
N HIS A 106 -2.88 -0.67 -17.00
CA HIS A 106 -3.00 0.47 -17.90
C HIS A 106 -4.40 0.61 -18.52
#